data_AF-A0A645CLI5-F1
#
_entry.id   AF-A0A645CLI5-F1
#
_cell.length_a   1.000
_cell.length_b   1.000
_cell.length_c   1.000
_cell.angle_alpha   90.00
_cell.angle_beta   90.00
_cell.angle_gamma   90.00
#
_symmetry.space_group_name_H-M   'P 1'
#
loop_
_entity.id
_entity.type
_entity.pdbx_description
1 polymer ?
#
loop_
_entity_poly.entity_id
_entity_poly.type
_entity_poly.pdbx_seq_one_letter_code
_entity_poly.pdbx_strand_id
1 'polypeptide(L)'
;MVGTWVSGSSRAADYFRWSRSAKDSTIAAYFGFFFGLIICLVVGALWGAGTGSTDIGATLGILGGGMLFFGVIMFFLQTWTTNEHSAYVSSTALPIAIRESTGRNPKRRSVIVAVALISVAFSGLGVEAYYIPFISFLGIFIPVIGAIVLSDFYIISRTKFHWTGHKNYYSLSVLDEDVQHHKFNWVVVPSLIVGFLFGWKSTFGIAAVNSLVGTMIIYCTLSVVAVWIGSQKKEMVKNEALALGRR
;
A
#
# COMPACT_ATOMS: atom_id res chain seq x y z
N MET A 1 0.89 -8.10 -13.08
CA MET A 1 -0.47 -8.47 -12.63
C MET A 1 -0.53 -8.78 -11.13
N VAL A 2 0.20 -9.78 -10.61
CA VAL A 2 0.13 -10.13 -9.17
C VAL A 2 0.56 -9.00 -8.24
N GLY A 3 1.64 -8.27 -8.55
CA GLY A 3 2.08 -7.11 -7.75
C GLY A 3 1.04 -5.99 -7.63
N THR A 4 0.23 -5.76 -8.66
CA THR A 4 -0.85 -4.77 -8.65
C THR A 4 -1.93 -5.15 -7.62
N TRP A 5 -2.29 -6.43 -7.54
CA TRP A 5 -3.28 -6.92 -6.58
C TRP A 5 -2.76 -6.99 -5.15
N VAL A 6 -1.48 -7.34 -4.97
CA VAL A 6 -0.81 -7.28 -3.66
C VAL A 6 -0.79 -5.82 -3.16
N SER A 7 -0.53 -4.86 -4.05
CA SER A 7 -0.60 -3.43 -3.73
C SER A 7 -2.02 -2.94 -3.39
N GLY A 8 -3.05 -3.48 -4.05
CA GLY A 8 -4.44 -3.15 -3.71
C GLY A 8 -4.79 -3.64 -2.30
N SER A 9 -4.34 -4.85 -1.97
CA SER A 9 -4.61 -5.50 -0.68
C SER A 9 -4.00 -4.74 0.50
N SER A 10 -2.81 -4.15 0.36
CA SER A 10 -2.19 -3.36 1.42
C SER A 10 -2.95 -2.08 1.76
N ARG A 11 -3.79 -1.56 0.84
CA ARG A 11 -4.66 -0.39 1.07
C ARG A 11 -6.05 -0.77 1.60
N ALA A 12 -6.36 -2.05 1.70
CA ALA A 12 -7.67 -2.50 2.11
C ALA A 12 -8.02 -2.10 3.56
N ALA A 13 -7.01 -1.84 4.40
CA ALA A 13 -7.19 -1.33 5.76
C ALA A 13 -7.97 0.00 5.80
N ASP A 14 -7.81 0.87 4.79
CA ASP A 14 -8.53 2.14 4.73
C ASP A 14 -10.04 1.93 4.62
N TYR A 15 -10.48 0.85 3.97
CA TYR A 15 -11.89 0.48 3.82
C TYR A 15 -12.40 -0.36 4.98
N PHE A 16 -11.61 -1.35 5.42
CA PHE A 16 -12.04 -2.30 6.44
C PHE A 16 -12.16 -1.70 7.83
N ARG A 17 -11.58 -0.51 8.10
CA ARG A 17 -11.80 0.18 9.38
C ARG A 17 -13.26 0.56 9.65
N TRP A 18 -14.09 0.62 8.61
CA TRP A 18 -15.53 0.88 8.74
C TRP A 18 -16.37 -0.40 8.81
N SER A 19 -15.73 -1.56 8.70
CA SER A 19 -16.40 -2.85 8.82
C SER A 19 -16.72 -3.16 10.28
N ARG A 20 -17.86 -3.83 10.49
CA ARG A 20 -18.31 -4.26 11.83
C ARG A 20 -17.50 -5.44 12.35
N SER A 21 -17.02 -6.32 11.47
CA SER A 21 -16.26 -7.50 11.84
C SER A 21 -15.25 -7.91 10.77
N ALA A 22 -14.21 -8.65 11.18
CA ALA A 22 -13.22 -9.20 10.25
C ALA A 22 -13.86 -10.15 9.23
N LYS A 23 -14.89 -10.92 9.64
CA LYS A 23 -15.62 -11.82 8.75
C LYS A 23 -16.33 -11.06 7.63
N ASP A 24 -17.01 -9.97 7.98
CA ASP A 24 -17.71 -9.13 7.00
C ASP A 24 -16.73 -8.52 6.00
N SER A 25 -15.56 -8.07 6.46
CA SER A 25 -14.50 -7.55 5.60
C SER A 25 -13.99 -8.60 4.61
N THR A 26 -13.76 -9.83 5.06
CA THR A 26 -13.29 -10.92 4.20
C THR A 26 -14.34 -11.33 3.18
N ILE A 27 -15.60 -11.43 3.59
CA ILE A 27 -16.72 -11.74 2.70
C ILE A 27 -16.85 -10.63 1.64
N ALA A 28 -16.90 -9.36 2.06
CA ALA A 28 -17.01 -8.23 1.15
C ALA A 28 -15.84 -8.19 0.14
N ALA A 29 -14.61 -8.45 0.60
CA ALA A 29 -13.44 -8.51 -0.27
C ALA A 29 -13.53 -9.64 -1.30
N TYR A 30 -13.92 -10.84 -0.85
CA TYR A 30 -14.06 -12.01 -1.73
C TYR A 30 -15.14 -11.79 -2.78
N PHE A 31 -16.35 -11.41 -2.37
CA PHE A 31 -17.45 -11.19 -3.30
C PHE A 31 -17.17 -10.01 -4.23
N GLY A 32 -16.64 -8.90 -3.71
CA GLY A 32 -16.28 -7.73 -4.53
C GLY A 32 -15.22 -8.07 -5.59
N PHE A 33 -14.15 -8.79 -5.20
CA PHE A 33 -13.10 -9.17 -6.12
C PHE A 33 -13.56 -10.24 -7.11
N PHE A 34 -14.19 -11.31 -6.64
CA PHE A 34 -14.59 -12.45 -7.47
C PHE A 34 -15.62 -12.05 -8.51
N PHE A 35 -16.73 -11.43 -8.10
CA PHE A 35 -17.77 -11.03 -9.03
C PHE A 35 -17.34 -9.85 -9.90
N GLY A 36 -16.63 -8.86 -9.33
CA GLY A 36 -16.12 -7.73 -10.10
C GLY A 36 -15.18 -8.19 -11.21
N LEU A 37 -14.24 -9.09 -10.90
CA LEU A 37 -13.28 -9.60 -11.89
C LEU A 37 -13.97 -10.44 -12.96
N ILE A 38 -14.88 -11.34 -12.57
CA ILE A 38 -15.61 -12.20 -13.54
C ILE A 38 -16.43 -11.35 -14.49
N ILE A 39 -17.18 -10.37 -13.98
CA ILE A 39 -17.99 -9.48 -14.83
C ILE A 39 -17.10 -8.73 -15.82
N CYS A 40 -16.00 -8.13 -15.36
CA CYS A 40 -15.07 -7.43 -16.25
C CYS A 40 -14.46 -8.35 -17.31
N LEU A 41 -14.06 -9.57 -16.95
CA LEU A 41 -13.49 -10.55 -17.89
C LEU A 41 -14.51 -11.03 -18.92
N VAL A 42 -15.73 -11.37 -18.49
CA VAL A 42 -16.79 -11.85 -19.37
C VAL A 42 -17.23 -10.75 -20.33
N VAL A 43 -17.48 -9.54 -19.84
CA VAL A 43 -17.86 -8.40 -20.70
C VAL A 43 -16.75 -8.07 -21.69
N GLY A 44 -15.50 -8.03 -21.24
CA GLY A 44 -14.34 -7.80 -22.13
C GLY A 44 -14.21 -8.88 -23.21
N ALA A 45 -14.39 -10.15 -22.86
CA ALA A 45 -14.36 -11.26 -23.80
C ALA A 45 -15.51 -11.21 -24.81
N LEU A 46 -16.74 -10.89 -24.37
CA LEU A 46 -17.90 -10.75 -25.23
C LEU A 46 -17.73 -9.61 -26.23
N TRP A 47 -17.20 -8.47 -25.79
CA TRP A 47 -16.92 -7.33 -26.67
C TRP A 47 -15.84 -7.66 -27.68
N GLY A 48 -14.72 -8.24 -27.25
CA GLY A 48 -13.64 -8.64 -28.16
C GLY A 48 -14.06 -9.70 -29.18
N ALA A 49 -14.89 -10.67 -28.78
CA ALA A 49 -15.45 -11.67 -29.69
C ALA A 49 -16.46 -11.07 -30.68
N GLY A 50 -17.25 -10.08 -30.25
CA GLY A 50 -18.28 -9.44 -31.07
C GLY A 50 -17.74 -8.43 -32.10
N THR A 51 -16.65 -7.73 -31.79
CA THR A 51 -16.08 -6.69 -32.68
C THR A 51 -14.79 -7.11 -33.36
N GLY A 52 -14.15 -8.20 -32.91
CA GLY A 52 -12.84 -8.63 -33.40
C GLY A 52 -11.68 -7.69 -33.01
N SER A 53 -11.95 -6.69 -32.16
CA SER A 53 -10.96 -5.71 -31.71
C SER A 53 -10.65 -5.87 -30.23
N THR A 54 -9.37 -5.77 -29.87
CA THR A 54 -8.92 -5.70 -28.46
C THR A 54 -8.91 -4.27 -27.93
N ASP A 55 -9.10 -3.28 -28.80
CA ASP A 55 -9.16 -1.87 -28.43
C ASP A 55 -10.60 -1.48 -28.07
N ILE A 56 -10.78 -0.99 -26.85
CA ILE A 56 -12.08 -0.56 -26.32
C ILE A 56 -12.64 0.62 -27.12
N GLY A 57 -11.79 1.59 -27.51
CA GLY A 57 -12.20 2.73 -28.32
C GLY A 57 -12.67 2.32 -29.71
N ALA A 58 -11.93 1.42 -30.36
CA ALA A 58 -12.35 0.86 -31.65
C ALA A 58 -13.64 0.04 -31.52
N THR A 59 -13.77 -0.78 -30.47
CA THR A 59 -14.98 -1.57 -30.18
C THR A 59 -16.21 -0.68 -29.99
N LEU A 60 -16.09 0.40 -29.22
CA LEU A 60 -17.17 1.37 -29.01
C LEU A 60 -17.53 2.15 -30.28
N GLY A 61 -16.56 2.35 -31.18
CA GLY A 61 -16.81 2.91 -32.50
C GLY A 61 -17.56 1.96 -33.43
N ILE A 62 -17.18 0.68 -33.45
CA ILE A 62 -17.81 -0.37 -34.27
C ILE A 62 -19.27 -0.59 -33.85
N LEU A 63 -19.58 -0.56 -32.56
CA LEU A 63 -20.96 -0.74 -32.09
C LEU A 63 -21.91 0.42 -32.48
N GLY A 64 -21.39 1.59 -32.85
CA GLY A 64 -22.18 2.70 -33.36
C GLY A 64 -23.13 3.36 -32.34
N GLY A 65 -24.18 4.04 -32.81
CA GLY A 65 -25.29 4.51 -31.97
C GLY A 65 -24.96 5.56 -30.89
N GLY A 66 -23.83 6.26 -30.99
CA GLY A 66 -23.38 7.21 -29.97
C GLY A 66 -22.62 6.57 -28.81
N MET A 67 -22.25 5.28 -28.89
CA MET A 67 -21.52 4.58 -27.83
C MET A 67 -20.12 5.13 -27.55
N LEU A 68 -19.49 5.80 -28.54
CA LEU A 68 -18.28 6.59 -28.31
C LEU A 68 -18.48 7.68 -27.25
N PHE A 69 -19.61 8.40 -27.28
CA PHE A 69 -19.93 9.44 -26.29
C PHE A 69 -20.10 8.84 -24.89
N PHE A 70 -20.86 7.75 -24.76
CA PHE A 70 -21.00 7.04 -23.49
C PHE A 70 -19.67 6.44 -23.01
N GLY A 71 -18.82 5.98 -23.92
CA GLY A 71 -17.46 5.52 -23.63
C GLY A 71 -16.59 6.61 -23.00
N VAL A 72 -16.59 7.81 -23.59
CA VAL A 72 -15.87 8.96 -23.03
C VAL A 72 -16.37 9.30 -21.63
N ILE A 73 -17.69 9.33 -21.42
CA ILE A 73 -18.27 9.55 -20.08
C ILE A 73 -17.83 8.44 -19.11
N MET A 74 -17.87 7.19 -19.53
CA MET A 74 -17.46 6.05 -18.71
C MET A 74 -15.99 6.16 -18.29
N PHE A 75 -15.09 6.44 -19.24
CA PHE A 75 -13.65 6.62 -18.94
C PHE A 75 -13.40 7.83 -18.05
N PHE A 76 -14.13 8.92 -18.26
CA PHE A 76 -14.06 10.09 -17.40
C PHE A 76 -14.49 9.75 -15.97
N LEU A 77 -15.62 9.08 -15.80
CA LEU A 77 -16.13 8.65 -14.49
C LEU A 77 -15.17 7.67 -13.80
N GLN A 78 -14.65 6.69 -14.53
CA GLN A 78 -13.67 5.73 -14.01
C GLN A 78 -12.39 6.43 -13.53
N THR A 79 -11.89 7.40 -14.30
CA THR A 79 -10.71 8.18 -13.95
C THR A 79 -11.00 9.07 -12.74
N TRP A 80 -12.17 9.70 -12.70
CA TRP A 80 -12.62 10.53 -11.59
C TRP A 80 -12.68 9.74 -10.28
N THR A 81 -13.37 8.60 -10.24
CA THR A 81 -13.54 7.81 -8.99
C THR A 81 -12.21 7.28 -8.47
N THR A 82 -11.29 6.91 -9.36
CA THR A 82 -9.96 6.43 -8.97
C THR A 82 -9.09 7.56 -8.41
N ASN A 83 -9.19 8.74 -8.99
CA ASN A 83 -8.47 9.93 -8.53
C ASN A 83 -9.01 10.47 -7.21
N GLU A 84 -10.34 10.43 -7.01
CA GLU A 84 -10.97 10.78 -5.73
C GLU A 84 -10.42 9.91 -4.60
N HIS A 85 -10.39 8.58 -4.79
CA HIS A 85 -9.84 7.67 -3.79
C HIS A 85 -8.35 7.95 -3.50
N SER A 86 -7.55 8.22 -4.53
CA SER A 86 -6.13 8.56 -4.36
C SER A 86 -5.92 9.87 -3.61
N ALA A 87 -6.77 10.87 -3.87
CA ALA A 87 -6.79 12.13 -3.13
C ALA A 87 -7.21 11.93 -1.67
N TYR A 88 -8.20 11.08 -1.42
CA TYR A 88 -8.65 10.74 -0.07
C TYR A 88 -7.53 10.14 0.77
N VAL A 89 -6.86 9.08 0.29
CA VAL A 89 -5.75 8.42 1.00
C VAL A 89 -4.59 9.39 1.22
N SER A 90 -4.28 10.23 0.23
CA SER A 90 -3.22 11.25 0.36
C SER A 90 -3.57 12.31 1.41
N SER A 91 -4.85 12.68 1.50
CA SER A 91 -5.34 13.70 2.45
C SER A 91 -5.29 13.27 3.91
N THR A 92 -5.31 11.96 4.17
CA THR A 92 -5.23 11.40 5.53
C THR A 92 -3.79 11.06 5.89
N ALA A 93 -3.05 10.43 4.99
CA ALA A 93 -1.69 9.94 5.27
C ALA A 93 -0.64 11.06 5.31
N LEU A 94 -0.65 11.98 4.33
CA LEU A 94 0.43 12.99 4.21
C LEU A 94 0.46 14.01 5.34
N PRO A 95 -0.67 14.57 5.83
CA PRO A 95 -0.62 15.49 6.96
C PRO A 95 -0.07 14.84 8.23
N ILE A 96 -0.38 13.55 8.46
CA ILE A 96 0.17 12.78 9.58
C ILE A 96 1.68 12.63 9.40
N ALA A 97 2.15 12.23 8.21
CA ALA A 97 3.58 12.11 7.93
C ALA A 97 4.34 13.44 8.08
N ILE A 98 3.75 14.56 7.64
CA ILE A 98 4.33 15.91 7.81
C ILE A 98 4.37 16.29 9.28
N ARG A 99 3.32 15.99 10.04
CA ARG A 99 3.27 16.24 11.49
C ARG A 99 4.34 15.45 12.23
N GLU A 100 4.48 14.17 11.93
CA GLU A 100 5.48 13.32 12.59
C GLU A 100 6.92 13.61 12.13
N SER A 101 7.14 14.23 10.97
CA SER A 101 8.49 14.59 10.51
C SER A 101 8.92 16.01 10.92
N THR A 102 8.00 16.99 10.85
CA THR A 102 8.33 18.42 10.99
C THR A 102 7.70 19.07 12.23
N GLY A 103 6.82 18.37 12.96
CA GLY A 103 6.03 18.94 14.06
C GLY A 103 4.91 19.88 13.62
N ARG A 104 4.79 20.19 12.31
CA ARG A 104 3.76 21.07 11.77
C ARG A 104 2.49 20.31 11.47
N ASN A 105 1.34 20.93 11.73
CA ASN A 105 0.03 20.34 11.41
C ASN A 105 -0.60 21.04 10.19
N PRO A 106 -0.23 20.66 8.95
CA PRO A 106 -0.76 21.31 7.76
C PRO A 106 -2.25 21.01 7.58
N LYS A 107 -3.00 22.00 7.09
CA LYS A 107 -4.41 21.80 6.73
C LYS A 107 -4.49 20.78 5.58
N ARG A 108 -5.38 19.79 5.70
CA ARG A 108 -5.59 18.74 4.69
C ARG A 108 -5.79 19.31 3.28
N ARG A 109 -6.62 20.36 3.17
CA ARG A 109 -6.90 21.06 1.90
C ARG A 109 -5.62 21.56 1.21
N SER A 110 -4.69 22.15 1.95
CA SER A 110 -3.43 22.67 1.41
C SER A 110 -2.54 21.55 0.87
N VAL A 111 -2.51 20.41 1.58
CA VAL A 111 -1.74 19.24 1.16
C VAL A 111 -2.32 18.65 -0.13
N ILE A 112 -3.64 18.50 -0.23
CA ILE A 112 -4.31 17.99 -1.44
C ILE A 112 -4.03 18.89 -2.64
N VAL A 113 -4.18 20.21 -2.47
CA VAL A 113 -3.93 21.18 -3.56
C VAL A 113 -2.47 21.10 -4.01
N ALA A 114 -1.51 21.01 -3.09
CA ALA A 114 -0.10 20.86 -3.44
C ALA A 114 0.15 19.57 -4.23
N VAL A 115 -0.39 18.44 -3.77
CA VAL A 115 -0.25 17.14 -4.48
C VAL A 115 -0.88 17.19 -5.87
N ALA A 116 -2.04 17.84 -6.02
CA ALA A 116 -2.71 18.02 -7.30
C ALA A 116 -1.85 18.85 -8.27
N LEU A 117 -1.31 19.98 -7.81
CA LEU A 117 -0.42 20.83 -8.63
C LEU A 117 0.85 20.09 -9.06
N ILE A 118 1.46 19.33 -8.15
CA ILE A 118 2.62 18.49 -8.47
C ILE A 118 2.22 17.45 -9.52
N SER A 119 1.09 16.76 -9.36
CA SER A 119 0.63 15.74 -10.31
C SER A 119 0.41 16.31 -11.71
N VAL A 120 -0.19 17.50 -11.82
CA VAL A 120 -0.37 18.20 -13.10
C VAL A 120 0.98 18.57 -13.72
N ALA A 121 1.93 19.07 -12.93
CA ALA A 121 3.28 19.37 -13.42
C ALA A 121 3.98 18.11 -13.96
N PHE A 122 3.91 16.99 -13.23
CA PHE A 122 4.48 15.72 -13.68
C PHE A 122 3.80 15.16 -14.93
N SER A 123 2.50 15.40 -15.12
CA SER A 123 1.79 14.99 -16.33
C SER A 123 2.32 15.65 -17.61
N GLY A 124 2.98 16.81 -17.51
CA GLY A 124 3.58 17.50 -18.65
C GLY A 124 5.03 17.10 -18.96
N LEU A 125 5.66 16.24 -18.15
CA LEU A 125 7.09 15.93 -18.23
C LEU A 125 7.44 14.66 -19.03
N GLY A 126 6.50 14.10 -19.78
CA GLY A 126 6.77 12.91 -20.61
C GLY A 126 7.00 11.63 -19.80
N VAL A 127 6.44 11.55 -18.59
CA VAL A 127 6.64 10.43 -17.64
C VAL A 127 6.11 9.10 -18.19
N GLU A 128 5.26 9.13 -19.22
CA GLU A 128 4.76 7.95 -19.93
C GLU A 128 5.88 7.04 -20.44
N ALA A 129 7.04 7.60 -20.83
CA ALA A 129 8.19 6.82 -21.27
C ALA A 129 8.77 5.91 -20.16
N TYR A 130 8.54 6.28 -18.90
CA TYR A 130 9.01 5.54 -17.72
C TYR A 130 7.90 4.74 -17.04
N TYR A 131 6.70 4.66 -17.65
CA TYR A 131 5.54 4.01 -17.04
C TYR A 131 5.77 2.52 -16.74
N ILE A 132 6.33 1.77 -17.70
CA ILE A 132 6.58 0.33 -17.54
C ILE A 132 7.65 0.06 -16.46
N PRO A 133 8.83 0.71 -16.49
CA PRO A 133 9.81 0.60 -15.39
C PRO A 133 9.22 0.97 -14.03
N PHE A 134 8.42 2.05 -13.96
CA PHE A 134 7.83 2.53 -12.72
C PHE A 134 6.84 1.54 -12.11
N ILE A 135 5.93 0.97 -12.90
CA ILE A 135 4.99 -0.05 -12.41
C ILE A 135 5.72 -1.33 -12.03
N SER A 136 6.77 -1.70 -12.75
CA SER A 136 7.59 -2.87 -12.42
C SER A 136 8.29 -2.70 -11.06
N PHE A 137 8.86 -1.52 -10.80
CA PHE A 137 9.45 -1.16 -9.51
C PHE A 137 8.41 -1.23 -8.39
N LEU A 138 7.25 -0.58 -8.56
CA LEU A 138 6.17 -0.59 -7.56
C LEU A 138 5.62 -1.99 -7.29
N GLY A 139 5.53 -2.83 -8.33
CA GLY A 139 5.09 -4.20 -8.22
C GLY A 139 5.98 -5.07 -7.32
N ILE A 140 7.25 -4.72 -7.15
CA ILE A 140 8.20 -5.39 -6.26
C ILE A 140 8.22 -4.72 -4.89
N PHE A 141 8.22 -3.38 -4.85
CA PHE A 141 8.41 -2.60 -3.64
C PHE A 141 7.22 -2.64 -2.68
N ILE A 142 5.99 -2.56 -3.20
CA ILE A 142 4.79 -2.52 -2.34
C ILE A 142 4.59 -3.83 -1.53
N PRO A 143 4.79 -5.03 -2.11
CA PRO A 143 4.77 -6.28 -1.34
C PRO A 143 5.75 -6.32 -0.16
N VAL A 144 6.92 -5.66 -0.27
CA VAL A 144 7.92 -5.59 0.82
C VAL A 144 7.35 -4.85 2.03
N ILE A 145 6.64 -3.74 1.82
CA ILE A 145 5.98 -3.00 2.90
C ILE A 145 4.89 -3.87 3.54
N GLY A 146 4.05 -4.49 2.70
CA GLY A 146 3.00 -5.40 3.17
C GLY A 146 3.54 -6.57 3.99
N ALA A 147 4.68 -7.13 3.58
CA ALA A 147 5.36 -8.22 4.28
C ALA A 147 5.79 -7.82 5.70
N ILE A 148 6.38 -6.64 5.88
CA ILE A 148 6.79 -6.15 7.21
C ILE A 148 5.56 -5.97 8.09
N VAL A 149 4.51 -5.30 7.59
CA VAL A 149 3.28 -5.09 8.37
C VAL A 149 2.64 -6.43 8.76
N LEU A 150 2.58 -7.39 7.84
CA LEU A 150 1.98 -8.70 8.08
C LEU A 150 2.79 -9.52 9.10
N SER A 151 4.11 -9.56 8.94
CA SER A 151 5.00 -10.29 9.87
C SER A 151 5.06 -9.63 11.24
N ASP A 152 5.06 -8.31 11.32
CA ASP A 152 5.00 -7.59 12.59
C ASP A 152 3.70 -7.88 13.33
N PHE A 153 2.56 -7.78 12.64
CA PHE A 153 1.25 -8.00 13.23
C PHE A 153 1.00 -9.46 13.65
N TYR A 154 1.25 -10.45 12.78
CA TYR A 154 0.89 -11.84 13.08
C TYR A 154 1.97 -12.63 13.83
N ILE A 155 3.25 -12.31 13.62
CA ILE A 155 4.36 -13.10 14.13
C ILE A 155 5.04 -12.36 15.29
N ILE A 156 5.67 -11.22 15.00
CA ILE A 156 6.61 -10.59 15.95
C ILE A 156 5.87 -9.96 17.14
N SER A 157 4.71 -9.33 16.94
CA SER A 157 3.92 -8.71 18.01
C SER A 157 3.49 -9.69 19.11
N ARG A 158 3.38 -10.99 18.80
CA ARG A 158 2.98 -12.04 19.76
C ARG A 158 4.15 -12.62 20.55
N THR A 159 5.36 -12.14 20.28
CA THR A 159 6.61 -12.61 20.88
C THR A 159 7.27 -11.51 21.70
N LYS A 160 8.24 -11.90 22.53
CA LYS A 160 9.12 -10.96 23.24
C LYS A 160 10.10 -10.21 22.33
N PHE A 161 10.16 -10.59 21.05
CA PHE A 161 11.08 -10.03 20.06
C PHE A 161 10.52 -8.80 19.35
N HIS A 162 9.33 -8.36 19.74
CA HIS A 162 8.76 -7.11 19.24
C HIS A 162 9.63 -5.93 19.63
N TRP A 163 9.85 -4.99 18.72
CA TRP A 163 10.78 -3.87 18.89
C TRP A 163 10.42 -2.96 20.08
N THR A 164 9.17 -2.98 20.54
CA THR A 164 8.71 -2.26 21.75
C THR A 164 8.87 -3.04 23.06
N GLY A 165 9.37 -4.29 23.02
CA GLY A 165 9.53 -5.13 24.21
C GLY A 165 8.22 -5.76 24.74
N HIS A 166 7.06 -5.25 24.32
CA HIS A 166 5.77 -5.79 24.74
C HIS A 166 5.39 -7.05 23.95
N LYS A 167 4.81 -8.02 24.67
CA LYS A 167 4.11 -9.16 24.07
C LYS A 167 2.65 -8.79 23.85
N ASN A 168 2.10 -9.15 22.69
CA ASN A 168 0.76 -8.77 22.21
C ASN A 168 0.58 -7.24 22.13
N TYR A 169 1.53 -6.54 21.53
CA TYR A 169 1.52 -5.07 21.46
C TYR A 169 0.20 -4.50 20.92
N TYR A 170 -0.38 -5.12 19.89
CA TYR A 170 -1.62 -4.63 19.27
C TYR A 170 -2.91 -4.88 20.08
N SER A 171 -2.84 -5.50 21.27
CA SER A 171 -3.97 -5.52 22.22
C SER A 171 -3.97 -4.32 23.18
N LEU A 172 -2.90 -3.52 23.19
CA LEU A 172 -2.81 -2.30 23.99
C LEU A 172 -3.66 -1.18 23.37
N SER A 173 -4.10 -0.23 24.19
CA SER A 173 -4.83 0.93 23.70
C SER A 173 -3.89 1.84 22.92
N VAL A 174 -4.36 2.39 21.81
CA VAL A 174 -3.59 3.38 21.02
C VAL A 174 -3.32 4.66 21.84
N LEU A 175 -4.09 4.88 22.91
CA LEU A 175 -3.93 6.01 23.83
C LEU A 175 -2.94 5.73 24.96
N ASP A 176 -2.47 4.50 25.12
CA ASP A 176 -1.50 4.17 26.16
C ASP A 176 -0.19 4.92 25.91
N GLU A 177 0.35 5.51 26.97
CA GLU A 177 1.54 6.35 26.87
C GLU A 177 2.72 5.56 26.29
N ASP A 178 2.92 4.31 26.71
CA ASP A 178 3.93 3.40 26.16
C ASP A 178 3.81 3.22 24.64
N VAL A 179 2.59 3.12 24.10
CA VAL A 179 2.35 2.96 22.65
C VAL A 179 2.73 4.24 21.90
N GLN A 180 2.51 5.42 22.50
CA GLN A 180 2.82 6.70 21.88
C GLN A 180 4.31 7.06 21.91
N HIS A 181 5.07 6.50 22.86
CA HIS A 181 6.51 6.73 23.00
C HIS A 181 7.33 5.94 21.97
N HIS A 182 6.81 4.81 21.51
CA HIS A 182 7.45 3.98 20.50
C HIS A 182 7.12 4.46 19.08
N LYS A 183 8.02 5.27 18.49
CA LYS A 183 7.75 5.95 17.20
C LYS A 183 8.48 5.37 15.99
N PHE A 184 9.67 4.78 16.17
CA PHE A 184 10.47 4.33 15.04
C PHE A 184 11.13 2.97 15.29
N ASN A 185 11.00 2.08 14.31
CA ASN A 185 11.65 0.77 14.31
C ASN A 185 12.79 0.77 13.29
N TRP A 186 14.03 0.74 13.77
CA TRP A 186 15.21 0.76 12.90
C TRP A 186 15.43 -0.56 12.15
N VAL A 187 14.86 -1.68 12.61
CA VAL A 187 14.94 -2.98 11.94
C VAL A 187 14.18 -2.98 10.61
N VAL A 188 13.18 -2.10 10.45
CA VAL A 188 12.38 -1.98 9.22
C VAL A 188 13.24 -1.52 8.05
N VAL A 189 14.13 -0.54 8.24
CA VAL A 189 14.94 0.06 7.16
C VAL A 189 15.84 -0.96 6.45
N PRO A 190 16.71 -1.74 7.12
CA PRO A 190 17.51 -2.76 6.46
C PRO A 190 16.62 -3.88 5.90
N SER A 191 15.50 -4.23 6.56
CA SER A 191 14.57 -5.23 6.05
C SER A 191 13.94 -4.82 4.72
N LEU A 192 13.57 -3.54 4.56
CA LEU A 192 13.06 -2.99 3.31
C LEU A 192 14.10 -3.09 2.19
N ILE A 193 15.35 -2.69 2.47
CA ILE A 193 16.43 -2.68 1.47
C ILE A 193 16.77 -4.09 1.03
N VAL A 194 17.04 -5.00 1.98
CA VAL A 194 17.44 -6.38 1.69
C VAL A 194 16.28 -7.15 1.06
N GLY A 195 15.05 -6.96 1.55
CA GLY A 195 13.85 -7.58 1.00
C GLY A 195 13.55 -7.15 -0.44
N PHE A 196 13.71 -5.85 -0.73
CA PHE A 196 13.61 -5.32 -2.10
C PHE A 196 14.69 -5.88 -3.02
N LEU A 197 15.96 -5.87 -2.59
CA LEU A 197 17.07 -6.41 -3.38
C LEU A 197 16.93 -7.91 -3.65
N PHE A 198 16.43 -8.67 -2.67
CA PHE A 198 16.13 -10.09 -2.84
C PHE A 198 15.02 -10.31 -3.87
N GLY A 199 13.94 -9.52 -3.79
CA GLY A 199 12.85 -9.53 -4.76
C GLY A 199 13.28 -9.18 -6.18
N TRP A 200 14.20 -8.21 -6.32
CA TRP A 200 14.72 -7.76 -7.60
C TRP A 200 15.67 -8.78 -8.24
N LYS A 201 16.54 -9.40 -7.44
CA LYS A 201 17.56 -10.34 -7.95
C LYS A 201 17.06 -11.77 -8.11
N SER A 202 15.97 -12.15 -7.46
CA SER A 202 15.44 -13.50 -7.53
C SER A 202 14.74 -13.76 -8.88
N THR A 203 15.26 -14.70 -9.66
CA THR A 203 14.71 -15.13 -10.95
C THR A 203 13.67 -16.25 -10.83
N PHE A 204 13.45 -16.78 -9.63
CA PHE A 204 12.60 -17.95 -9.42
C PHE A 204 11.13 -17.58 -9.21
N GLY A 205 10.27 -17.77 -10.21
CA GLY A 205 8.83 -17.52 -10.05
C GLY A 205 8.45 -16.03 -10.06
N ILE A 206 7.46 -15.66 -9.24
CA ILE A 206 6.89 -14.31 -9.26
C ILE A 206 7.68 -13.41 -8.31
N ALA A 207 8.37 -12.39 -8.86
CA ALA A 207 9.19 -11.45 -8.10
C ALA A 207 8.47 -10.83 -6.87
N ALA A 208 7.19 -10.48 -7.01
CA ALA A 208 6.37 -9.94 -5.92
C ALA A 208 6.15 -10.93 -4.76
N VAL A 209 6.07 -12.24 -5.04
CA VAL A 209 5.93 -13.26 -4.00
C VAL A 209 7.25 -13.48 -3.30
N ASN A 210 8.35 -13.51 -4.05
CA ASN A 210 9.69 -13.63 -3.48
C ASN A 210 10.05 -12.44 -2.60
N SER A 211 9.73 -11.22 -3.04
CA SER A 211 9.94 -10.02 -2.24
C SER A 211 9.10 -10.03 -0.97
N LEU A 212 7.87 -10.55 -1.01
CA LEU A 212 7.01 -10.69 0.15
C LEU A 212 7.56 -11.71 1.16
N VAL A 213 7.83 -12.95 0.72
CA VAL A 213 8.32 -14.02 1.59
C VAL A 213 9.72 -13.73 2.11
N GLY A 214 10.62 -13.28 1.23
CA GLY A 214 11.99 -12.91 1.60
C GLY A 214 12.01 -11.82 2.67
N THR A 215 11.23 -10.75 2.48
CA THR A 215 11.13 -9.68 3.48
C THR A 215 10.57 -10.17 4.81
N MET A 216 9.55 -11.04 4.82
CA MET A 216 9.00 -11.59 6.08
C MET A 216 10.08 -12.34 6.87
N ILE A 217 10.86 -13.19 6.20
CA ILE A 217 11.94 -13.96 6.84
C ILE A 217 13.03 -13.03 7.37
N ILE A 218 13.46 -12.07 6.54
CA ILE A 218 14.52 -11.11 6.90
C ILE A 218 14.09 -10.27 8.10
N TYR A 219 12.87 -9.71 8.07
CA TYR A 219 12.34 -8.89 9.16
C TYR A 219 12.29 -9.69 10.46
N CYS A 220 11.71 -10.89 10.43
CA CYS A 220 11.62 -11.72 11.64
C CYS A 220 13.00 -12.08 12.20
N THR A 221 13.94 -12.43 11.32
CA THR A 221 15.31 -12.79 11.72
C THR A 221 16.03 -11.60 12.33
N LEU A 222 15.96 -10.43 11.69
CA LEU A 222 16.59 -9.21 12.21
C LEU A 222 15.97 -8.76 13.53
N SER A 223 14.64 -8.88 13.70
CA SER A 223 13.98 -8.56 14.97
C SER A 223 14.48 -9.46 16.11
N VAL A 224 14.66 -10.75 15.86
CA VAL A 224 15.24 -11.67 16.84
C VAL A 224 16.69 -11.26 17.15
N VAL A 225 17.53 -11.09 16.12
CA VAL A 225 18.94 -10.71 16.28
C VAL A 225 19.10 -9.40 17.05
N ALA A 226 18.25 -8.40 16.78
CA ALA A 226 18.24 -7.11 17.49
C ALA A 226 18.02 -7.27 19.01
N VAL A 227 17.14 -8.18 19.41
CA VAL A 227 16.92 -8.50 20.84
C VAL A 227 18.14 -9.19 21.45
N TRP A 228 18.74 -10.15 20.74
CA TRP A 228 19.92 -10.87 21.21
C TRP A 228 21.14 -9.96 21.41
N ILE A 229 21.33 -8.99 20.52
CA ILE A 229 22.42 -7.99 20.61
C ILE A 229 22.10 -6.90 21.65
N GLY A 230 20.89 -6.89 22.20
CA GLY A 230 20.42 -5.87 23.15
C GLY A 230 20.19 -4.50 22.49
N SER A 231 20.11 -4.43 21.16
CA SER A 231 19.81 -3.18 20.45
C SER A 231 18.39 -2.71 20.73
N GLN A 232 17.46 -3.64 20.98
CA GLN A 232 16.08 -3.35 21.39
C GLN A 232 16.01 -2.41 22.60
N LYS A 233 16.78 -2.66 23.66
CA LYS A 233 16.81 -1.77 24.85
C LYS A 233 17.33 -0.38 24.51
N LYS A 234 18.38 -0.32 23.68
CA LYS A 234 18.93 0.97 23.21
C LYS A 234 17.93 1.73 22.34
N GLU A 235 17.12 1.02 21.56
CA GLU A 235 16.08 1.58 20.70
C GLU A 235 14.89 2.10 21.51
N MET A 236 14.44 1.38 22.54
CA MET A 236 13.39 1.87 23.45
C MET A 236 13.79 3.20 24.10
N VAL A 237 15.00 3.29 24.65
CA VAL A 237 15.51 4.53 25.27
C VAL A 237 15.60 5.68 24.26
N LYS A 238 16.03 5.41 23.03
CA LYS A 238 16.05 6.43 21.97
C LYS A 238 14.65 6.90 21.60
N ASN A 239 13.69 5.99 21.53
CA ASN A 239 12.31 6.31 21.18
C ASN A 239 11.63 7.14 22.29
N GLU A 240 11.86 6.79 23.57
CA GLU A 240 11.42 7.60 24.71
C GLU A 240 12.00 9.02 24.66
N ALA A 241 13.31 9.15 24.40
CA ALA A 241 13.96 10.46 24.26
C ALA A 241 13.38 11.29 23.10
N LEU A 242 13.09 10.66 21.96
CA LEU A 242 12.45 11.29 20.80
C LEU A 242 11.00 11.70 21.08
N ALA A 243 10.28 10.96 21.92
CA ALA A 243 8.93 11.28 22.32
C ALA A 243 8.88 12.48 23.27
N LEU A 244 9.83 12.58 24.21
CA LEU A 244 9.93 13.68 25.18
C LEU A 244 10.44 14.98 24.54
N GLY A 245 11.42 14.91 23.62
CA GLY A 245 12.00 16.09 22.97
C GLY A 245 11.11 16.81 21.94
N ARG A 246 9.88 16.33 21.74
CA ARG A 246 8.89 16.89 20.78
C ARG A 246 7.65 17.48 21.46
N ARG A 247 7.59 17.52 22.80
CA ARG A 247 6.54 18.22 23.55
C ARG A 247 6.80 19.72 23.58
#